data_AF-A0A099ZDV3-F1
#
_entry.id   AF-A0A099ZDV3-F1
#
_cell.length_a   1.000
_cell.length_b   1.000
_cell.length_c   1.000
_cell.angle_alpha   90.00
_cell.angle_beta   90.00
_cell.angle_gamma   90.00
#
_symmetry.space_group_name_H-M   'P 1'
#
loop_
_entity.id
_entity.type
_entity.pdbx_description
1 polymer ?
#
loop_
_entity_poly.entity_id
_entity_poly.type
_entity_poly.pdbx_seq_one_letter_code
_entity_poly.pdbx_strand_id
1 'polypeptide(L)'
;QMSNITVTYRDGRVAQLEQVYIRGSKIRFLILPDMLKNAPMLKSMKNKNQGSGAGRGKAAILKAQVAARGRGRGMGRGNIFQKRR
;
A
#
# COMPACT_ATOMS: atom_id res chain seq x y z
N GLN A 1 0.97 -30.91 6.11
CA GLN A 1 0.42 -32.26 5.84
C GLN A 1 -0.82 -32.08 4.97
N MET A 2 -1.06 -32.98 4.02
CA MET A 2 -2.24 -32.94 3.15
C MET A 2 -3.07 -34.20 3.40
N SER A 3 -4.38 -34.10 3.16
CA SER A 3 -5.33 -35.21 3.19
C SER A 3 -6.13 -35.28 1.89
N ASN A 4 -6.63 -36.47 1.55
CA ASN A 4 -7.46 -36.76 0.38
C ASN A 4 -6.86 -36.25 -0.94
N ILE A 5 -5.73 -36.84 -1.34
CA ILE A 5 -4.90 -36.35 -2.45
C ILE A 5 -5.01 -37.29 -3.65
N THR A 6 -5.27 -36.69 -4.82
CA THR A 6 -5.02 -37.34 -6.11
C THR A 6 -3.61 -37.00 -6.57
N VAL A 7 -2.71 -37.98 -6.59
CA VAL A 7 -1.34 -37.82 -7.06
C VAL A 7 -1.23 -38.27 -8.50
N THR A 8 -0.62 -37.44 -9.33
CA THR A 8 -0.16 -37.82 -10.68
C THR A 8 1.35 -38.00 -10.64
N TYR A 9 1.82 -39.21 -10.90
CA TYR A 9 3.24 -39.54 -10.96
C TYR A 9 3.85 -39.06 -12.29
N ARG A 10 5.19 -39.06 -12.37
CA ARG A 10 5.91 -38.60 -13.57
C ARG A 10 5.67 -39.46 -14.81
N ASP A 11 5.30 -40.71 -14.59
CA ASP A 11 4.91 -41.67 -15.64
C ASP A 11 3.43 -41.51 -16.06
N GLY A 12 2.72 -40.51 -15.53
CA GLY A 12 1.33 -40.21 -15.85
C GLY A 12 0.31 -41.05 -15.09
N ARG A 13 0.74 -41.98 -14.24
CA ARG A 13 -0.19 -42.77 -13.41
C ARG A 13 -0.84 -41.91 -12.35
N VAL A 14 -2.11 -42.17 -12.10
CA VAL A 14 -2.90 -41.46 -11.07
C VAL A 14 -3.22 -42.43 -9.93
N ALA A 15 -3.00 -41.98 -8.70
CA ALA A 15 -3.36 -42.72 -7.49
C ALA A 15 -4.07 -41.81 -6.48
N GLN A 16 -4.96 -42.40 -5.69
CA GLN A 16 -5.58 -41.73 -4.55
C GLN A 16 -4.83 -42.11 -3.27
N LEU A 17 -4.49 -41.11 -2.46
CA LEU A 17 -3.80 -41.28 -1.19
C LEU A 17 -4.57 -40.54 -0.10
N GLU A 18 -4.73 -41.18 1.06
CA GLU A 18 -5.46 -40.57 2.18
C GLU A 18 -4.64 -39.48 2.86
N GLN A 19 -3.34 -39.71 3.09
CA GLN A 19 -2.46 -38.76 3.77
C GLN A 19 -1.08 -38.69 3.13
N VAL A 20 -0.56 -37.47 2.96
CA VAL A 20 0.77 -37.23 2.38
C VAL A 20 1.51 -36.13 3.13
N TYR A 21 2.80 -36.34 3.35
CA TYR A 21 3.75 -35.32 3.81
C TYR A 21 4.79 -35.05 2.73
N ILE A 22 4.92 -33.79 2.31
CA ILE A 22 5.93 -33.35 1.36
C ILE A 22 6.95 -32.50 2.11
N ARG A 23 8.24 -32.87 1.99
CA ARG A 23 9.33 -32.02 2.46
C ARG A 23 9.36 -30.73 1.65
N GLY A 24 9.40 -29.58 2.33
CA GLY A 24 9.36 -28.26 1.68
C GLY A 24 10.37 -28.06 0.54
N SER A 25 11.58 -28.60 0.67
CA SER A 25 12.62 -28.48 -0.38
C SER A 25 12.27 -29.18 -1.70
N LYS A 26 11.25 -30.04 -1.74
CA LYS A 26 10.78 -30.70 -2.96
C LYS A 26 9.64 -29.94 -3.66
N ILE A 27 9.06 -28.91 -3.03
CA ILE A 27 8.00 -28.09 -3.62
C ILE A 27 8.62 -27.11 -4.64
N ARG A 28 7.96 -26.92 -5.78
CA ARG A 28 8.40 -26.00 -6.84
C ARG A 28 7.48 -24.79 -6.93
N PHE A 29 6.17 -25.03 -6.99
CA PHE A 29 5.13 -24.02 -6.99
C PHE A 29 3.91 -24.54 -6.23
N LEU A 30 3.02 -23.62 -5.84
CA LEU A 30 1.71 -23.92 -5.30
C LEU A 30 0.67 -23.17 -6.13
N ILE A 31 -0.46 -23.82 -6.39
CA ILE A 31 -1.63 -23.17 -6.99
C ILE A 31 -2.57 -22.85 -5.84
N LEU A 32 -2.90 -21.57 -5.69
CA LEU A 32 -3.76 -21.08 -4.62
C LEU A 32 -5.16 -20.79 -5.15
N PRO A 33 -6.21 -20.90 -4.33
CA PRO A 33 -7.54 -20.40 -4.68
C PRO A 33 -7.49 -18.92 -5.06
N ASP A 34 -8.26 -18.56 -6.07
CA ASP A 34 -8.34 -17.19 -6.60
C ASP A 34 -8.81 -16.16 -5.54
N MET A 35 -9.58 -16.60 -4.55
CA MET A 35 -10.01 -15.80 -3.41
C MET A 35 -8.84 -15.21 -2.60
N LEU A 36 -7.68 -15.87 -2.59
CA LEU A 36 -6.50 -15.41 -1.84
C LEU A 36 -5.73 -14.29 -2.55
N LYS A 37 -6.13 -13.88 -3.76
CA LYS A 37 -5.46 -12.82 -4.52
C LYS A 37 -5.38 -11.48 -3.77
N ASN A 38 -6.40 -11.17 -2.97
CA ASN A 38 -6.51 -9.92 -2.22
C ASN A 38 -6.09 -10.07 -0.74
N ALA A 39 -5.69 -11.28 -0.32
CA ALA A 39 -5.34 -11.53 1.07
C ALA A 39 -4.17 -10.64 1.50
N PRO A 40 -4.23 -10.01 2.68
CA PRO A 40 -3.21 -9.06 3.14
C PRO A 40 -1.83 -9.71 3.24
N MET A 41 -1.76 -11.02 3.47
CA MET A 41 -0.51 -11.79 3.58
C MET A 41 0.21 -11.97 2.23
N LEU A 42 -0.51 -11.91 1.11
CA LEU A 42 0.07 -11.99 -0.25
C LEU A 42 0.37 -10.62 -0.84
N LYS A 43 0.09 -9.53 -0.12
CA LYS A 43 0.48 -8.18 -0.55
C LYS A 43 2.00 -8.07 -0.50
N SER A 44 2.58 -7.77 -1.66
CA SER A 44 4.02 -7.60 -1.81
C SER A 44 4.58 -6.61 -0.78
N MET A 45 5.43 -7.10 0.13
CA MET A 45 6.14 -6.26 1.09
C MET A 45 7.11 -5.28 0.40
N LYS A 46 7.36 -5.45 -0.91
CA LYS A 46 8.22 -4.58 -1.71
C LYS A 46 7.73 -3.12 -1.72
N ASN A 47 6.42 -2.89 -1.49
CA ASN A 47 5.84 -1.55 -1.45
C ASN A 47 5.85 -0.91 -0.06
N LYS A 48 6.25 -1.61 1.02
CA LYS A 48 6.43 -0.95 2.33
C LYS A 48 7.61 0.04 2.32
N ASN A 49 8.59 -0.15 1.42
CA ASN A 49 9.76 0.72 1.29
C ASN A 49 9.75 1.59 0.02
N GLN A 50 8.72 1.49 -0.82
CA GLN A 50 8.49 2.37 -1.99
C GLN A 50 7.42 3.46 -1.74
N GLY A 51 7.37 3.90 -0.49
CA GLY A 51 6.92 5.22 -0.08
C GLY A 51 7.88 5.68 1.03
N SER A 52 9.19 5.73 0.80
CA SER A 52 9.81 6.90 0.16
C SER A 52 8.97 8.17 0.36
N GLY A 53 9.38 8.94 1.35
CA GLY A 53 8.70 10.16 1.72
C GLY A 53 8.68 11.17 0.58
N ALA A 54 7.49 11.64 0.25
CA ALA A 54 7.26 12.98 -0.28
C ALA A 54 5.77 13.30 -0.18
N GLY A 55 5.44 14.44 0.43
CA GLY A 55 4.48 15.30 -0.25
C GLY A 55 3.11 15.54 0.37
N ARG A 56 2.78 15.04 1.58
CA ARG A 56 1.63 15.62 2.33
C ARG A 56 2.04 16.69 3.34
N GLY A 57 3.17 16.50 4.02
CA GLY A 57 3.69 17.50 4.97
C GLY A 57 4.35 18.71 4.29
N LYS A 58 5.29 18.47 3.35
CA LYS A 58 6.03 19.56 2.69
C LYS A 58 5.18 20.39 1.74
N ALA A 59 4.27 19.76 0.99
CA ALA A 59 3.35 20.48 0.10
C ALA A 59 2.36 21.34 0.91
N ALA A 60 1.91 20.86 2.09
CA ALA A 60 1.09 21.67 3.00
C ALA A 60 1.90 22.85 3.59
N ILE A 61 3.16 22.65 3.98
CA ILE A 61 4.03 23.72 4.50
C ILE A 61 4.34 24.76 3.41
N LEU A 62 4.68 24.34 2.19
CA LEU A 62 4.93 25.24 1.06
C LEU A 62 3.65 26.00 0.66
N LYS A 63 2.49 25.32 0.63
CA LYS A 63 1.18 25.97 0.41
C LYS A 63 0.83 26.95 1.52
N ALA A 64 1.14 26.62 2.78
CA ALA A 64 0.94 27.52 3.91
C ALA A 64 1.89 28.72 3.85
N GLN A 65 3.15 28.54 3.47
CA GLN A 65 4.11 29.63 3.26
C GLN A 65 3.71 30.54 2.10
N VAL A 66 3.26 29.97 0.97
CA VAL A 66 2.76 30.76 -0.18
C VAL A 66 1.46 31.48 0.18
N ALA A 67 0.54 30.84 0.91
CA ALA A 67 -0.69 31.49 1.38
C ALA A 67 -0.42 32.60 2.42
N ALA A 68 0.57 32.41 3.30
CA ALA A 68 0.98 33.43 4.28
C ALA A 68 1.70 34.61 3.61
N ARG A 69 2.52 34.35 2.59
CA ARG A 69 3.25 35.39 1.84
C ARG A 69 2.36 36.12 0.82
N GLY A 70 1.24 35.51 0.42
CA GLY A 70 0.20 36.08 -0.44
C GLY A 70 -0.90 36.88 0.29
N ARG A 71 -0.83 37.03 1.62
CA ARG A 71 -1.71 37.92 2.41
C ARG A 71 -1.05 39.25 2.75
N GLY A 72 -0.25 39.77 1.84
CA GLY A 72 0.15 41.18 1.81
C GLY A 72 -0.55 41.89 0.65
N ARG A 73 -1.25 42.98 0.97
CA ARG A 73 -1.91 43.94 0.06
C ARG A 73 -3.33 43.57 -0.39
N GLY A 74 -4.28 43.84 0.50
CA GLY A 74 -5.69 43.93 0.15
C GLY A 74 -6.43 44.89 1.05
N MET A 75 -6.61 46.12 0.55
CA MET A 75 -7.82 46.94 0.72
C MET A 75 -8.23 47.36 2.14
N GLY A 76 -8.06 48.66 2.44
CA GLY A 76 -8.60 49.28 3.65
C GLY A 76 -8.53 50.81 3.63
N ARG A 77 -9.14 51.45 2.62
CA ARG A 77 -9.54 52.87 2.70
C ARG A 77 -10.59 52.98 3.82
N GLY A 78 -10.36 53.84 4.81
CA GLY A 78 -11.41 54.20 5.77
C GLY A 78 -10.89 55.02 6.94
N ASN A 79 -11.11 56.34 6.84
CA ASN A 79 -11.35 57.35 7.87
C ASN A 79 -11.03 57.01 9.33
N ILE A 80 -10.40 57.94 10.07
CA ILE A 80 -11.05 58.68 11.18
C ILE A 80 -10.05 59.55 11.97
N PHE A 81 -10.50 60.77 12.27
CA PHE A 81 -10.12 61.67 13.36
C PHE A 81 -9.04 62.75 13.18
N GLN A 82 -9.60 63.96 13.02
CA GLN A 82 -9.10 65.28 13.42
C GLN A 82 -8.45 65.30 14.81
N LYS A 83 -7.44 66.16 15.00
CA LYS A 83 -7.63 67.36 15.84
C LYS A 83 -6.58 68.44 15.56
N ARG A 84 -7.10 69.65 15.39
CA ARG A 84 -6.40 70.93 15.32
C ARG A 84 -5.98 71.34 16.73
N ARG A 85 -4.76 71.86 16.90
CA ARG A 85 -4.50 73.21 17.42
C ARG A 85 -3.05 73.58 17.15
#